data_AF-A0A954CBX4-F1
#
_entry.id   AF-A0A954CBX4-F1
#
_cell.length_a   1.000
_cell.length_b   1.000
_cell.length_c   1.000
_cell.angle_alpha   90.00
_cell.angle_beta   90.00
_cell.angle_gamma   90.00
#
_symmetry.space_group_name_H-M   'P 1'
#
loop_
_entity.id
_entity.type
_entity.pdbx_description
1 polymer ?
#
loop_
_entity_poly.entity_id
_entity_poly.type
_entity_poly.pdbx_seq_one_letter_code
_entity_poly.pdbx_strand_id
1 'polypeptide(L)'
;GESVETPMVSQMEDFTSSKAFRVSGGKAFNEAGISHSDVDHLMIYDAFAHLPLYGLEDLGFCERGEAAEFIRGRNTAIGGKLPLNTNGGGLSYMHSGMYGMYALQESVRQLRGTAPAQVEGAKISIAHGVGGMFAASGTVVMTNEG
;
A
#
# COMPACT_ATOMS: atom_id res chain seq x y z
N GLY A 1 0.71 -8.19 9.36
CA GLY A 1 2.08 -8.61 9.01
C GLY A 1 3.11 -7.50 9.16
N GLU A 2 4.32 -7.84 9.62
CA GLU A 2 5.47 -6.91 9.77
C GLU A 2 6.80 -7.57 9.35
N SER A 3 7.77 -6.75 8.93
CA SER A 3 9.10 -7.20 8.52
C SER A 3 10.16 -6.09 8.57
N VAL A 4 11.43 -6.49 8.69
CA VAL A 4 12.60 -5.61 8.66
C VAL A 4 13.69 -6.16 7.73
N GLU A 5 14.50 -5.26 7.18
CA GLU A 5 15.71 -5.51 6.41
C GLU A 5 16.82 -4.50 6.78
N THR A 6 17.91 -4.44 6.00
CA THR A 6 19.02 -3.53 6.28
C THR A 6 18.67 -2.06 5.97
N PRO A 7 19.09 -1.09 6.80
CA PRO A 7 18.96 0.33 6.47
C PRO A 7 20.08 0.84 5.55
N MET A 8 21.10 0.01 5.26
CA MET A 8 22.22 0.41 4.41
C MET A 8 21.94 0.00 2.97
N VAL A 9 21.83 0.98 2.07
CA VAL A 9 21.59 0.74 0.63
C VAL A 9 22.60 -0.27 0.07
N SER A 10 23.89 -0.13 0.37
CA SER A 10 24.94 -1.05 -0.12
C SER A 10 24.81 -2.51 0.34
N GLN A 11 23.89 -2.80 1.27
CA GLN A 11 23.62 -4.14 1.78
C GLN A 11 22.24 -4.67 1.37
N MET A 12 21.46 -3.91 0.59
CA MET A 12 20.19 -4.40 0.07
C MET A 12 20.42 -5.60 -0.85
N GLU A 13 19.54 -6.60 -0.76
CA GLU A 13 19.58 -7.80 -1.59
C GLU A 13 19.27 -7.48 -3.06
N ASP A 14 18.35 -6.53 -3.28
CA ASP A 14 17.90 -6.08 -4.59
C ASP A 14 17.57 -4.58 -4.52
N PHE A 15 18.02 -3.78 -5.48
CA PHE A 15 17.75 -2.34 -5.54
C PHE A 15 16.43 -1.99 -6.23
N THR A 16 15.66 -2.98 -6.66
CA THR A 16 14.35 -2.76 -7.30
C THR A 16 13.24 -3.59 -6.64
N SER A 17 13.48 -4.15 -5.46
CA SER A 17 12.48 -4.85 -4.65
C SER A 17 12.81 -4.69 -3.17
N SER A 18 11.80 -4.54 -2.32
CA SER A 18 11.93 -4.55 -0.87
C SER A 18 11.54 -5.93 -0.33
N LYS A 19 12.49 -6.58 0.34
CA LYS A 19 12.21 -7.81 1.08
C LYS A 19 11.25 -7.55 2.24
N ALA A 20 11.37 -6.39 2.89
CA ALA A 20 10.46 -6.02 3.97
C ALA A 20 9.01 -6.01 3.47
N PHE A 21 8.74 -5.41 2.31
CA PHE A 21 7.40 -5.29 1.74
C PHE A 21 6.82 -6.66 1.40
N ARG A 22 7.56 -7.49 0.67
CA ARG A 22 7.14 -8.86 0.29
C ARG A 22 6.78 -9.70 1.50
N VAL A 23 7.62 -9.67 2.54
CA VAL A 23 7.39 -10.47 3.76
C VAL A 23 6.23 -9.93 4.59
N SER A 24 6.15 -8.61 4.81
CA SER A 24 5.07 -8.04 5.63
C SER A 24 3.70 -8.17 4.94
N GLY A 25 3.67 -7.96 3.62
CA GLY A 25 2.49 -8.15 2.77
C GLY A 25 2.05 -9.61 2.77
N GLY A 26 2.93 -10.54 2.40
CA GLY A 26 2.61 -11.97 2.38
C GLY A 26 2.11 -12.49 3.72
N LYS A 27 2.71 -12.07 4.84
CA LYS A 27 2.19 -12.39 6.19
C LYS A 27 0.78 -11.86 6.42
N ALA A 28 0.52 -10.60 6.10
CA ALA A 28 -0.79 -9.97 6.33
C ALA A 28 -1.90 -10.64 5.51
N PHE A 29 -1.65 -10.95 4.24
CA PHE A 29 -2.60 -11.66 3.38
C PHE A 29 -2.86 -13.08 3.87
N ASN A 30 -1.81 -13.82 4.23
CA ASN A 30 -1.93 -15.18 4.78
C ASN A 30 -2.69 -15.20 6.12
N GLU A 31 -2.39 -14.25 7.02
CA GLU A 31 -3.07 -14.10 8.32
C GLU A 31 -4.55 -13.76 8.16
N ALA A 32 -4.90 -12.91 7.18
CA ALA A 32 -6.27 -12.53 6.89
C ALA A 32 -7.04 -13.55 6.04
N GLY A 33 -6.34 -14.50 5.40
CA GLY A 33 -6.96 -15.51 4.53
C GLY A 33 -7.57 -14.95 3.25
N ILE A 34 -7.01 -13.86 2.71
CA ILE A 34 -7.50 -13.19 1.49
C ILE A 34 -6.50 -13.28 0.34
N SER A 35 -6.98 -13.04 -0.87
CA SER A 35 -6.22 -12.91 -2.11
C SER A 35 -6.16 -11.45 -2.58
N HIS A 36 -5.27 -11.14 -3.52
CA HIS A 36 -5.17 -9.79 -4.12
C HIS A 36 -6.45 -9.34 -4.81
N SER A 37 -7.22 -10.27 -5.38
CA SER A 37 -8.50 -9.95 -6.02
C SER A 37 -9.61 -9.55 -5.05
N ASP A 38 -9.43 -9.79 -3.75
CA ASP A 38 -10.41 -9.40 -2.72
C ASP A 38 -10.23 -7.94 -2.27
N VAL A 39 -9.13 -7.28 -2.66
CA VAL A 39 -8.79 -5.94 -2.17
C VAL A 39 -9.48 -4.86 -3.01
N ASP A 40 -10.29 -4.03 -2.36
CA ASP A 40 -11.03 -2.95 -3.04
C ASP A 40 -10.21 -1.69 -3.23
N HIS A 41 -9.28 -1.40 -2.30
CA HIS A 41 -8.37 -0.28 -2.42
C HIS A 41 -7.11 -0.45 -1.57
N LEU A 42 -6.09 0.33 -1.92
CA LEU A 42 -4.77 0.26 -1.31
C LEU A 42 -4.32 1.65 -0.83
N MET A 43 -3.70 1.70 0.34
CA MET A 43 -3.00 2.86 0.86
C MET A 43 -1.53 2.50 1.07
N ILE A 44 -0.62 3.19 0.40
CA ILE A 44 0.83 3.04 0.56
C ILE A 44 1.40 4.33 1.15
N TYR A 45 2.25 4.20 2.16
CA TYR A 45 3.07 5.32 2.60
C TYR A 45 4.11 5.68 1.54
N ASP A 46 3.78 6.67 0.74
CA ASP A 46 4.57 7.26 -0.35
C ASP A 46 5.31 8.53 0.10
N ALA A 47 6.28 8.37 1.00
CA ALA A 47 7.26 9.41 1.31
C ALA A 47 8.02 9.92 0.06
N PHE A 48 8.16 9.06 -0.95
CA PHE A 48 8.83 9.32 -2.21
C PHE A 48 8.11 8.60 -3.36
N ALA A 49 8.22 9.13 -4.58
CA ALA A 49 7.47 8.67 -5.75
C ALA A 49 7.74 7.22 -6.20
N HIS A 50 8.84 6.61 -5.78
CA HIS A 50 9.13 5.21 -6.10
C HIS A 50 8.36 4.22 -5.22
N LEU A 51 7.93 4.62 -4.02
CA LEU A 51 7.29 3.72 -3.06
C LEU A 51 5.97 3.11 -3.55
N PRO A 52 5.08 3.84 -4.27
CA PRO A 52 3.94 3.24 -4.95
C PRO A 52 4.31 2.11 -5.92
N LEU A 53 5.44 2.23 -6.65
CA LEU A 53 5.88 1.19 -7.57
C LEU A 53 6.27 -0.08 -6.81
N TYR A 54 7.10 0.07 -5.78
CA TYR A 54 7.47 -1.04 -4.90
C TYR A 54 6.25 -1.66 -4.24
N GLY A 55 5.33 -0.88 -3.69
CA GLY A 55 4.15 -1.44 -3.03
C GLY A 55 3.21 -2.15 -4.01
N LEU A 56 3.06 -1.71 -5.25
CA LEU A 56 2.28 -2.46 -6.25
C LEU A 56 2.94 -3.79 -6.62
N GLU A 57 4.26 -3.81 -6.82
CA GLU A 57 4.99 -5.02 -7.25
C GLU A 57 5.27 -5.97 -6.08
N ASP A 58 5.88 -5.49 -5.01
CA ASP A 58 6.30 -6.31 -3.86
C ASP A 58 5.15 -6.78 -2.99
N LEU A 59 4.02 -6.08 -2.97
CA LEU A 59 2.82 -6.63 -2.34
C LEU A 59 2.12 -7.64 -3.25
N GLY A 60 2.45 -7.72 -4.55
CA GLY A 60 1.93 -8.72 -5.49
C GLY A 60 0.70 -8.29 -6.31
N PHE A 61 0.40 -6.98 -6.40
CA PHE A 61 -0.70 -6.47 -7.24
C PHE A 61 -0.32 -6.28 -8.71
N CYS A 62 0.98 -6.18 -9.00
CA CYS A 62 1.55 -6.10 -10.33
C CYS A 62 2.74 -7.05 -10.42
N GLU A 63 3.00 -7.59 -11.60
CA GLU A 63 4.27 -8.24 -11.85
C GLU A 63 5.41 -7.22 -11.86
N ARG A 64 6.63 -7.69 -11.63
CA ARG A 64 7.81 -6.81 -11.57
C ARG A 64 7.99 -6.05 -12.89
N GLY A 65 8.12 -4.72 -12.79
CA GLY A 65 8.25 -3.81 -13.92
C GLY A 65 6.93 -3.34 -14.54
N GLU A 66 5.78 -3.84 -14.09
CA GLU A 66 4.47 -3.46 -14.66
C GLU A 66 3.81 -2.27 -13.95
N ALA A 67 4.24 -1.91 -12.73
CA ALA A 67 3.55 -0.91 -11.93
C ALA A 67 3.52 0.48 -12.59
N ALA A 68 4.57 0.84 -13.35
CA ALA A 68 4.63 2.12 -14.05
C ALA A 68 3.52 2.25 -15.11
N GLU A 69 3.32 1.23 -15.95
CA GLU A 69 2.25 1.23 -16.94
C GLU A 69 0.88 1.07 -16.28
N PHE A 70 0.79 0.28 -15.20
CA PHE A 70 -0.43 0.14 -14.42
C PHE A 70 -0.94 1.50 -13.90
N ILE A 71 -0.05 2.31 -13.31
CA ILE A 71 -0.35 3.68 -12.85
C ILE A 71 -0.68 4.58 -14.05
N ARG A 72 0.13 4.55 -15.12
CA ARG A 72 -0.07 5.40 -16.31
C ARG A 72 -1.41 5.13 -16.99
N GLY A 73 -1.85 3.87 -16.99
CA GLY A 73 -3.18 3.44 -17.45
C GLY A 73 -4.34 3.89 -16.56
N ARG A 74 -4.08 4.70 -15.53
CA ARG A 74 -5.05 5.21 -14.55
C ARG A 74 -5.74 4.12 -13.73
N ASN A 75 -5.15 2.92 -13.63
CA ASN A 75 -5.73 1.84 -12.83
C ASN A 75 -5.72 2.15 -11.32
N THR A 76 -4.88 3.08 -10.88
CA THR A 76 -4.78 3.54 -9.49
C THR A 76 -5.68 4.73 -9.13
N ALA A 77 -6.39 5.30 -10.11
CA ALA A 77 -7.33 6.39 -9.85
C ALA A 77 -8.63 5.86 -9.22
N ILE A 78 -9.45 6.75 -8.63
CA ILE A 78 -10.85 6.42 -8.32
C ILE A 78 -11.57 5.96 -9.58
N GLY A 79 -12.29 4.84 -9.48
CA GLY A 79 -12.92 4.15 -10.62
C GLY A 79 -11.97 3.31 -11.48
N GLY A 80 -10.67 3.28 -11.14
CA GLY A 80 -9.69 2.35 -11.71
C GLY A 80 -9.79 0.95 -11.10
N LYS A 81 -8.92 0.04 -11.54
CA LYS A 81 -8.92 -1.37 -11.08
C LYS A 81 -8.54 -1.54 -9.62
N LEU A 82 -7.63 -0.70 -9.11
CA LEU A 82 -7.16 -0.74 -7.73
C LEU A 82 -6.87 0.69 -7.27
N PRO A 83 -7.90 1.43 -6.81
CA PRO A 83 -7.71 2.78 -6.29
C PRO A 83 -6.61 2.81 -5.22
N LEU A 84 -5.64 3.70 -5.42
CA LEU A 84 -4.46 3.81 -4.57
C LEU A 84 -4.38 5.22 -3.98
N ASN A 85 -4.09 5.33 -2.68
CA ASN A 85 -3.85 6.61 -2.01
C ASN A 85 -4.98 7.61 -2.27
N THR A 86 -6.21 7.21 -1.99
CA THR A 86 -7.44 7.93 -2.38
C THR A 86 -7.59 9.32 -1.75
N ASN A 87 -6.89 9.59 -0.64
CA ASN A 87 -6.78 10.94 -0.06
C ASN A 87 -5.70 11.84 -0.72
N GLY A 88 -4.95 11.32 -1.70
CA GLY A 88 -3.83 11.98 -2.37
C GLY A 88 -2.43 11.49 -1.97
N GLY A 89 -2.30 10.61 -0.97
CA GLY A 89 -0.97 10.12 -0.57
C GLY A 89 -0.14 11.15 0.20
N GLY A 90 0.98 10.73 0.77
CA GLY A 90 2.00 11.61 1.32
C GLY A 90 2.59 12.58 0.30
N LEU A 91 2.55 12.23 -0.99
CA LEU A 91 3.04 13.09 -2.09
C LEU A 91 2.17 14.32 -2.34
N SER A 92 0.84 14.22 -2.16
CA SER A 92 -0.08 15.34 -2.44
C SER A 92 -0.83 15.87 -1.22
N TYR A 93 -1.16 15.01 -0.25
CA TYR A 93 -1.95 15.40 0.92
C TYR A 93 -1.06 16.04 1.99
N MET A 94 -0.14 15.27 2.57
CA MET A 94 0.82 15.73 3.58
C MET A 94 1.82 14.63 3.93
N HIS A 95 3.09 14.99 4.16
CA HIS A 95 4.08 14.08 4.73
C HIS A 95 4.53 14.56 6.13
N SER A 96 3.87 14.05 7.17
CA SER A 96 4.13 14.46 8.58
C SER A 96 5.31 13.72 9.25
N GLY A 97 6.08 12.92 8.50
CA GLY A 97 6.92 11.86 9.08
C GLY A 97 6.15 10.66 9.64
N MET A 98 4.83 10.77 9.84
CA MET A 98 3.95 9.74 10.40
C MET A 98 2.75 9.44 9.49
N TYR A 99 2.95 9.49 8.16
CA TYR A 99 1.83 9.38 7.20
C TYR A 99 1.06 8.06 7.30
N GLY A 100 1.67 6.98 7.80
CA GLY A 100 0.97 5.72 8.07
C GLY A 100 -0.33 5.88 8.89
N MET A 101 -0.39 6.85 9.80
CA MET A 101 -1.64 7.14 10.54
C MET A 101 -2.76 7.68 9.64
N TYR A 102 -2.42 8.49 8.63
CA TYR A 102 -3.39 8.99 7.65
C TYR A 102 -3.80 7.93 6.65
N ALA A 103 -2.90 6.99 6.30
CA ALA A 103 -3.26 5.82 5.51
C ALA A 103 -4.31 4.96 6.22
N LEU A 104 -4.12 4.68 7.52
CA LEU A 104 -5.10 3.98 8.34
C LEU A 104 -6.42 4.78 8.47
N GLN A 105 -6.33 6.09 8.70
CA GLN A 105 -7.51 6.95 8.79
C GLN A 105 -8.34 6.91 7.50
N GLU A 106 -7.69 7.05 6.34
CA GLU A 106 -8.39 7.03 5.06
C GLU A 106 -9.01 5.66 4.78
N SER A 107 -8.30 4.58 5.10
CA SER A 107 -8.84 3.22 5.02
C SER A 107 -10.13 3.07 5.85
N VAL A 108 -10.14 3.58 7.08
CA VAL A 108 -11.35 3.59 7.92
C VAL A 108 -12.47 4.44 7.30
N ARG A 109 -12.15 5.58 6.67
CA ARG A 109 -13.15 6.41 5.99
C ARG A 109 -13.76 5.70 4.78
N GLN A 110 -12.95 5.03 3.98
CA GLN A 110 -13.38 4.24 2.82
C GLN A 110 -14.33 3.13 3.25
N LEU A 111 -13.93 2.32 4.24
CA LEU A 111 -14.75 1.24 4.79
C LEU A 111 -16.05 1.71 5.45
N ARG A 112 -16.13 2.98 5.86
CA ARG A 112 -17.34 3.58 6.44
C ARG A 112 -18.21 4.32 5.42
N GLY A 113 -17.80 4.42 4.16
CA GLY A 113 -18.54 5.20 3.15
C GLY A 113 -18.50 6.71 3.39
N THR A 114 -17.42 7.23 4.00
CA THR A 114 -17.29 8.65 4.40
C THR A 114 -16.06 9.33 3.79
N ALA A 115 -15.37 8.68 2.87
CA ALA A 115 -14.20 9.26 2.22
C ALA A 115 -14.60 10.34 1.20
N PRO A 116 -13.82 11.44 1.08
CA PRO A 116 -14.08 12.46 0.06
C PRO A 116 -13.99 11.90 -1.38
N ALA A 117 -13.06 10.97 -1.60
CA ALA A 117 -12.84 10.26 -2.84
C ALA A 117 -13.21 8.79 -2.63
N GLN A 118 -14.51 8.52 -2.55
CA GLN A 118 -15.04 7.21 -2.14
C GLN A 118 -14.86 6.12 -3.20
N VAL A 119 -14.40 4.95 -2.78
CA VAL A 119 -14.51 3.70 -3.53
C VAL A 119 -15.86 3.07 -3.21
N GLU A 120 -16.71 2.92 -4.22
CA GLU A 120 -18.08 2.43 -4.05
C GLU A 120 -18.09 1.00 -3.50
N GLY A 121 -18.84 0.77 -2.42
CA GLY A 121 -18.98 -0.56 -1.84
C GLY A 121 -17.71 -1.18 -1.26
N ALA A 122 -16.69 -0.39 -0.91
CA ALA A 122 -15.44 -0.89 -0.34
C ALA A 122 -15.65 -1.71 0.95
N LYS A 123 -15.10 -2.92 0.97
CA LYS A 123 -15.19 -3.92 2.04
C LYS A 123 -13.84 -4.28 2.63
N ILE A 124 -12.81 -4.38 1.80
CA ILE A 124 -11.45 -4.75 2.20
C ILE A 124 -10.49 -3.64 1.79
N SER A 125 -9.79 -3.11 2.80
CA SER A 125 -8.75 -2.10 2.65
C SER A 125 -7.40 -2.61 3.10
N ILE A 126 -6.37 -2.32 2.31
CA ILE A 126 -4.98 -2.58 2.69
C ILE A 126 -4.28 -1.25 2.98
N ALA A 127 -3.63 -1.16 4.14
CA ALA A 127 -2.69 -0.09 4.45
C ALA A 127 -1.28 -0.65 4.62
N HIS A 128 -0.34 -0.09 3.87
CA HIS A 128 1.07 -0.46 3.88
C HIS A 128 1.93 0.72 4.29
N GLY A 129 2.68 0.55 5.37
CA GLY A 129 3.61 1.54 5.90
C GLY A 129 5.06 1.11 5.73
N VAL A 130 5.93 2.08 5.46
CA VAL A 130 7.39 1.93 5.46
C VAL A 130 8.02 2.87 6.48
N GLY A 131 9.12 2.44 7.10
CA GLY A 131 9.85 3.19 8.12
C GLY A 131 11.31 2.77 8.21
N GLY A 132 12.06 3.40 9.12
CA GLY A 132 13.46 3.05 9.36
C GLY A 132 14.38 3.20 8.14
N MET A 133 14.21 4.28 7.37
CA MET A 133 14.99 4.53 6.14
C MET A 133 14.83 3.39 5.11
N PHE A 134 13.59 3.02 4.81
CA PHE A 134 13.23 1.94 3.88
C PHE A 134 13.50 0.52 4.40
N ALA A 135 13.98 0.38 5.64
CA ALA A 135 14.33 -0.92 6.23
C ALA A 135 13.16 -1.67 6.86
N ALA A 136 12.09 -0.99 7.28
CA ALA A 136 10.99 -1.62 8.02
C ALA A 136 9.68 -1.43 7.30
N SER A 137 8.80 -2.43 7.36
CA SER A 137 7.44 -2.30 6.83
C SER A 137 6.40 -3.00 7.70
N GLY A 138 5.18 -2.45 7.65
CA GLY A 138 3.99 -3.02 8.27
C GLY A 138 2.83 -3.00 7.29
N THR A 139 2.12 -4.11 7.19
CA THR A 139 0.92 -4.24 6.35
C THR A 139 -0.27 -4.63 7.22
N VAL A 140 -1.36 -3.86 7.08
CA VAL A 140 -2.61 -4.03 7.81
C VAL A 140 -3.73 -4.30 6.81
N VAL A 141 -4.47 -5.38 7.03
CA VAL A 141 -5.74 -5.68 6.36
C VAL A 141 -6.87 -5.20 7.27
N MET A 142 -7.81 -4.43 6.72
CA MET A 142 -9.00 -3.96 7.44
C MET A 142 -10.24 -4.34 6.64
N THR A 143 -11.29 -4.76 7.35
CA THR A 143 -12.58 -5.09 6.73
C THR A 143 -13.74 -4.53 7.56
N ASN A 144 -14.86 -4.23 6.89
CA ASN A 144 -16.16 -3.95 7.53
C ASN A 144 -17.10 -5.17 7.51
N GLU A 145 -16.63 -6.31 7.02
CA GLU A 145 -17.31 -7.60 7.03
C GLU A 145 -16.77 -8.46 8.18
N GLY A 146 -17.66 -9.15 8.90
CA GLY A 146 -17.33 -9.99 10.05
C GLY A 146 -18.19 -11.24 10.13
#